data_AF-A0A2N4YP18-F1
#
_entry.id   AF-A0A2N4YP18-F1
#
_cell.length_a   1.000
_cell.length_b   1.000
_cell.length_c   1.000
_cell.angle_alpha   90.00
_cell.angle_beta   90.00
_cell.angle_gamma   90.00
#
_symmetry.space_group_name_H-M   'P 1'
#
loop_
_entity.id
_entity.type
_entity.pdbx_description
1 polymer ?
#
loop_
_entity_poly.entity_id
_entity_poly.type
_entity_poly.pdbx_seq_one_letter_code
_entity_poly.pdbx_strand_id
1 'polypeptide(L)'
;SGLGRNDNKPLSPDVWRSLKSLVAGQLSGKKLYVIDAWCGASPDTRLGVRFVTEVAWQAHFVKNMFIVPSADELASFTPDFVVLNGAGCTNANWQAQGMNSENFVAFNLSERIQLIGGTWYGGEMKKGLFSIMNYLLPQKGIASMHCSANRGEAGDVALFFGLSGTGKTTLSTDPHRQLIGDDEH
;
A
#
# COMPACT_ATOMS: atom_id res chain seq x y z
N SER A 1 -22.85 14.23 10.38
CA SER A 1 -22.12 15.25 9.59
C SER A 1 -20.81 14.63 9.10
N GLY A 2 -20.79 14.02 7.91
CA GLY A 2 -19.67 13.16 7.49
C GLY A 2 -19.27 13.25 6.01
N LEU A 3 -19.76 14.24 5.28
CA LEU A 3 -19.37 14.48 3.89
C LEU A 3 -18.25 15.53 3.84
N GLY A 4 -17.16 15.26 4.53
CA GLY A 4 -15.90 15.96 4.26
C GLY A 4 -15.38 15.54 2.89
N ARG A 5 -14.85 16.49 2.11
CA ARG A 5 -14.15 16.21 0.86
C ARG A 5 -13.03 15.21 1.16
N ASN A 6 -13.10 14.03 0.55
CA ASN A 6 -12.08 12.99 0.66
C ASN A 6 -11.74 12.45 -0.73
N ASP A 7 -10.67 11.68 -0.81
CA ASP A 7 -10.16 11.14 -2.08
C ASP A 7 -10.73 9.75 -2.43
N ASN A 8 -11.71 9.24 -1.66
CA ASN A 8 -12.40 7.98 -1.94
C ASN A 8 -13.45 8.18 -3.04
N LYS A 9 -12.97 8.43 -4.26
CA LYS A 9 -13.82 8.63 -5.44
C LYS A 9 -14.37 7.27 -5.91
N PRO A 10 -15.70 7.14 -6.12
CA PRO A 10 -16.28 5.88 -6.58
C PRO A 10 -15.81 5.53 -8.00
N LEU A 11 -15.67 4.23 -8.26
CA LEU A 11 -15.29 3.69 -9.57
C LEU A 11 -16.30 2.63 -9.98
N SER A 12 -16.81 2.69 -11.21
CA SER A 12 -17.75 1.68 -11.69
C SER A 12 -17.03 0.35 -11.98
N PRO A 13 -17.73 -0.80 -11.89
CA PRO A 13 -17.17 -2.09 -12.27
C PRO A 13 -16.69 -2.14 -13.74
N ASP A 14 -17.33 -1.39 -14.64
CA ASP A 14 -16.93 -1.31 -16.05
C ASP A 14 -15.60 -0.60 -16.25
N VAL A 15 -15.43 0.55 -15.58
CA VAL A 15 -14.17 1.28 -15.61
C VAL A 15 -13.08 0.45 -14.93
N TRP A 16 -13.36 -0.17 -13.78
CA TRP A 16 -12.43 -1.10 -13.13
C TRP A 16 -11.94 -2.19 -14.07
N ARG A 17 -12.84 -2.88 -14.78
CA ARG A 17 -12.48 -3.92 -15.75
C ARG A 17 -11.62 -3.37 -16.89
N SER A 18 -11.94 -2.17 -17.38
CA SER A 18 -11.12 -1.49 -18.39
C SER A 18 -9.70 -1.21 -17.89
N LEU A 19 -9.55 -0.64 -16.69
CA LEU A 19 -8.24 -0.37 -16.08
C LEU A 19 -7.44 -1.65 -15.82
N LYS A 20 -8.11 -2.70 -15.33
CA LYS A 20 -7.49 -4.01 -15.08
C LYS A 20 -6.95 -4.61 -16.37
N SER A 21 -7.68 -4.49 -17.48
CA SER A 21 -7.24 -4.94 -18.80
C SER A 21 -5.99 -4.19 -19.27
N LEU A 22 -5.92 -2.87 -19.06
CA LEU A 22 -4.73 -2.06 -19.40
C LEU A 22 -3.49 -2.53 -18.64
N VAL A 23 -3.60 -2.69 -17.32
CA VAL A 23 -2.48 -3.16 -16.48
C VAL A 23 -2.09 -4.60 -16.83
N ALA A 24 -3.07 -5.49 -17.05
CA ALA A 24 -2.80 -6.87 -17.45
C ALA A 24 -2.09 -6.93 -18.80
N GLY A 25 -2.54 -6.14 -19.79
CA GLY A 25 -1.89 -6.01 -21.09
C GLY A 25 -0.47 -5.47 -20.96
N GLN A 26 -0.26 -4.47 -20.11
CA GLN A 26 1.06 -3.90 -19.83
C GLN A 26 2.04 -4.91 -19.24
N LEU A 27 1.59 -5.76 -18.32
CA LEU A 27 2.45 -6.71 -17.62
C LEU A 27 2.63 -8.05 -18.38
N SER A 28 1.76 -8.35 -19.34
CA SER A 28 1.81 -9.60 -20.10
C SER A 28 3.01 -9.67 -21.04
N GLY A 29 3.60 -10.87 -21.18
CA GLY A 29 4.70 -11.11 -22.12
C GLY A 29 6.05 -10.48 -21.73
N LYS A 30 6.18 -10.00 -20.49
CA LYS A 30 7.39 -9.34 -19.98
C LYS A 30 8.04 -10.13 -18.85
N LYS A 31 9.30 -9.77 -18.55
CA LYS A 31 9.92 -10.15 -17.29
C LYS A 31 9.22 -9.41 -16.16
N LEU A 32 8.71 -10.16 -15.19
CA LEU A 32 8.06 -9.61 -14.01
C LEU A 32 8.90 -9.88 -12.76
N TYR A 33 8.76 -8.98 -11.80
CA TYR A 33 9.25 -9.11 -10.44
C TYR A 33 8.04 -9.30 -9.55
N VAL A 34 8.02 -10.42 -8.83
CA VAL A 34 6.94 -10.75 -7.89
C VAL A 34 7.53 -10.77 -6.49
N ILE A 35 6.95 -9.98 -5.60
CA ILE A 35 7.37 -9.89 -4.20
C ILE A 35 6.16 -10.22 -3.33
N ASP A 36 6.30 -11.25 -2.50
CA ASP A 36 5.35 -11.57 -1.44
C ASP A 36 5.85 -10.98 -0.13
N ALA A 37 4.98 -10.26 0.58
CA ALA A 37 5.33 -9.56 1.81
C ALA A 37 4.14 -9.46 2.78
N TRP A 38 4.45 -9.20 4.06
CA TRP A 38 3.47 -8.91 5.08
C TRP A 38 3.30 -7.40 5.27
N CYS A 39 2.04 -6.95 5.37
CA CYS A 39 1.68 -5.63 5.85
C CYS A 39 1.10 -5.76 7.27
N GLY A 40 1.81 -5.23 8.27
CA GLY A 40 1.53 -5.41 9.69
C GLY A 40 2.42 -6.48 10.33
N ALA A 41 2.91 -6.19 11.54
CA ALA A 41 3.87 -7.06 12.24
C ALA A 41 3.21 -8.22 13.00
N SER A 42 1.95 -8.06 13.44
CA SER A 42 1.24 -9.07 14.24
C SER A 42 0.64 -10.16 13.35
N PRO A 43 0.96 -11.45 13.57
CA PRO A 43 0.44 -12.56 12.75
C PRO A 43 -1.08 -12.64 12.64
N ASP A 44 -1.80 -12.25 13.70
CA ASP A 44 -3.27 -12.34 13.76
C ASP A 44 -3.99 -11.28 12.90
N THR A 45 -3.28 -10.23 12.51
CA THR A 45 -3.86 -9.04 11.87
C THR A 45 -3.12 -8.60 10.62
N ARG A 46 -1.94 -9.17 10.34
CA ARG A 46 -1.16 -8.88 9.14
C ARG A 46 -1.91 -9.30 7.88
N LEU A 47 -1.66 -8.58 6.80
CA LEU A 47 -2.19 -8.84 5.47
C LEU A 47 -1.08 -9.44 4.60
N GLY A 48 -1.32 -10.59 3.99
CA GLY A 48 -0.44 -11.16 2.98
C GLY A 48 -0.61 -10.41 1.66
N VAL A 49 0.44 -9.76 1.17
CA VAL A 49 0.39 -8.96 -0.06
C VAL A 49 1.33 -9.51 -1.12
N ARG A 50 0.82 -9.67 -2.35
CA ARG A 50 1.63 -9.96 -3.54
C ARG A 50 1.74 -8.72 -4.42
N PHE A 51 2.96 -8.25 -4.62
CA PHE A 51 3.27 -7.17 -5.56
C PHE A 51 3.76 -7.76 -6.89
N VAL A 52 3.24 -7.26 -7.99
CA VAL A 52 3.67 -7.62 -9.34
C VAL A 52 4.08 -6.35 -10.08
N THR A 53 5.35 -6.29 -10.49
CA THR A 53 5.93 -5.13 -11.18
C THR A 53 6.76 -5.57 -12.39
N GLU A 54 6.89 -4.71 -13.40
CA GLU A 54 7.82 -4.95 -14.51
C GLU A 54 9.20 -4.31 -14.30
N VAL A 55 9.36 -3.50 -13.25
CA VAL A 55 10.58 -2.73 -12.99
C VAL A 55 11.22 -3.10 -11.65
N ALA A 56 12.52 -3.39 -11.71
CA ALA A 56 13.30 -3.90 -10.58
C ALA A 56 13.31 -2.97 -9.37
N TRP A 57 13.43 -1.66 -9.57
CA TRP A 57 13.48 -0.71 -8.45
C TRP A 57 12.14 -0.66 -7.70
N GLN A 58 11.01 -0.90 -8.37
CA GLN A 58 9.69 -0.96 -7.72
C GLN A 58 9.59 -2.19 -6.81
N ALA A 59 10.10 -3.34 -7.27
CA ALA A 59 10.20 -4.54 -6.45
C ALA A 59 11.17 -4.35 -5.25
N HIS A 60 12.29 -3.66 -5.48
CA HIS A 60 13.21 -3.31 -4.40
C HIS A 60 12.57 -2.37 -3.37
N PHE A 61 11.80 -1.38 -3.83
CA PHE A 61 11.07 -0.47 -2.95
C PHE A 61 10.13 -1.23 -2.00
N VAL A 62 9.30 -2.14 -2.51
CA VAL A 62 8.37 -2.89 -1.66
C VAL A 62 9.10 -3.86 -0.73
N LYS A 63 10.24 -4.42 -1.15
CA LYS A 63 11.07 -5.24 -0.25
C LYS A 63 11.62 -4.45 0.94
N ASN A 64 11.88 -3.16 0.77
CA ASN A 64 12.37 -2.29 1.86
C ASN A 64 11.22 -1.79 2.76
N MET A 65 10.03 -1.58 2.21
CA MET A 65 8.91 -0.95 2.93
C MET A 65 8.01 -1.95 3.66
N PHE A 66 8.01 -3.23 3.26
CA PHE A 66 7.15 -4.27 3.83
C PHE A 66 7.96 -5.38 4.51
N ILE A 67 7.29 -6.15 5.35
CA ILE A 67 7.95 -7.21 6.13
C ILE A 67 8.17 -8.41 5.23
N VAL A 68 9.44 -8.81 5.10
CA VAL A 68 9.84 -9.98 4.29
C VAL A 68 9.45 -11.27 5.03
N PRO A 69 8.65 -12.17 4.42
CA PRO A 69 8.31 -13.43 5.05
C PRO A 69 9.54 -14.34 5.17
N SER A 70 9.53 -15.24 6.15
CA SER A 70 10.57 -16.27 6.25
C SER A 70 10.50 -17.27 5.08
N ALA A 71 11.54 -18.07 4.87
CA ALA A 71 11.53 -19.10 3.83
C ALA A 71 10.36 -20.09 4.00
N ASP A 72 10.04 -20.46 5.23
CA ASP A 72 8.92 -21.35 5.56
C ASP A 72 7.57 -20.68 5.29
N GLU A 73 7.44 -19.40 5.64
CA GLU A 73 6.21 -18.63 5.35
C GLU A 73 5.99 -18.48 3.84
N LEU A 74 7.07 -18.22 3.08
CA LEU A 74 7.02 -18.13 1.62
C LEU A 74 6.55 -19.43 0.97
N ALA A 75 6.96 -20.60 1.50
CA ALA A 75 6.60 -21.90 0.95
C ALA A 75 5.08 -22.15 0.96
N SER A 76 4.36 -21.56 1.92
CA SER A 76 2.90 -21.66 2.07
C SER A 76 2.16 -20.34 1.81
N PHE A 77 2.82 -19.34 1.22
CA PHE A 77 2.27 -17.99 1.13
C PHE A 77 1.07 -17.93 0.18
N THR A 78 -0.05 -17.44 0.70
CA THR A 78 -1.26 -17.14 -0.07
C THR A 78 -1.60 -15.66 0.11
N PRO A 79 -1.63 -14.85 -0.97
CA PRO A 79 -1.91 -13.43 -0.82
C PRO A 79 -3.38 -13.19 -0.48
N ASP A 80 -3.60 -12.36 0.54
CA ASP A 80 -4.90 -11.78 0.83
C ASP A 80 -5.23 -10.63 -0.12
N PHE A 81 -4.21 -9.91 -0.59
CA PHE A 81 -4.35 -8.75 -1.45
C PHE A 81 -3.24 -8.72 -2.51
N VAL A 82 -3.56 -8.22 -3.71
CA VAL A 82 -2.61 -8.16 -4.84
C VAL A 82 -2.45 -6.71 -5.31
N VAL A 83 -1.20 -6.28 -5.51
CA VAL A 83 -0.87 -4.98 -6.08
C VAL A 83 -0.26 -5.19 -7.46
N LEU A 84 -0.95 -4.75 -8.50
CA LEU A 84 -0.46 -4.79 -9.88
C LEU A 84 0.04 -3.40 -10.27
N ASN A 85 1.36 -3.27 -10.41
CA ASN A 85 2.00 -2.01 -10.77
C ASN A 85 2.34 -2.00 -12.26
N GLY A 86 1.42 -1.45 -13.06
CA GLY A 86 1.58 -1.20 -14.49
C GLY A 86 1.89 0.27 -14.77
N ALA A 87 2.81 0.89 -14.04
CA ALA A 87 3.18 2.30 -14.20
C ALA A 87 3.50 2.71 -15.66
N GLY A 88 3.93 1.76 -16.50
CA GLY A 88 4.20 2.00 -17.92
C GLY A 88 2.97 2.11 -18.82
N CYS A 89 1.74 1.90 -18.34
CA CYS A 89 0.51 2.14 -19.11
C CYS A 89 -0.28 3.35 -18.60
N THR A 90 -1.07 3.95 -19.48
CA THR A 90 -2.01 5.03 -19.14
C THR A 90 -3.40 4.72 -19.70
N ASN A 91 -4.42 5.40 -19.19
CA ASN A 91 -5.80 5.27 -19.66
C ASN A 91 -6.15 6.40 -20.64
N ALA A 92 -6.07 6.13 -21.95
CA ALA A 92 -6.44 7.10 -22.98
C ALA A 92 -7.93 7.53 -22.94
N ASN A 93 -8.81 6.69 -22.38
CA ASN A 93 -10.27 6.93 -22.35
C ASN A 93 -10.74 7.65 -21.07
N TRP A 94 -9.81 8.19 -20.28
CA TRP A 94 -10.10 8.74 -18.95
C TRP A 94 -11.20 9.82 -18.94
N GLN A 95 -11.23 10.70 -19.95
CA GLN A 95 -12.24 11.77 -20.06
C GLN A 95 -13.65 11.19 -20.25
N ALA A 96 -13.79 10.23 -21.17
CA ALA A 96 -15.06 9.56 -21.45
C ALA A 96 -15.54 8.73 -20.25
N GLN A 97 -14.61 8.24 -19.43
CA GLN A 97 -14.88 7.48 -18.21
C GLN A 97 -15.11 8.36 -16.97
N GLY A 98 -15.04 9.69 -17.10
CA GLY A 98 -15.23 10.63 -15.99
C GLY A 98 -14.11 10.59 -14.94
N MET A 99 -12.93 10.11 -15.31
CA MET A 99 -11.76 10.06 -14.43
C MET A 99 -11.04 11.42 -14.40
N ASN A 100 -10.10 11.58 -13.46
CA ASN A 100 -9.36 12.83 -13.29
C ASN A 100 -8.28 13.06 -14.35
N SER A 101 -7.63 11.99 -14.81
CA SER A 101 -6.49 12.00 -15.72
C SER A 101 -6.27 10.61 -16.31
N GLU A 102 -5.34 10.49 -17.24
CA GLU A 102 -4.91 9.19 -17.78
C GLU A 102 -4.23 8.29 -16.73
N ASN A 103 -3.69 8.88 -15.66
CA ASN A 103 -3.11 8.17 -14.52
C ASN A 103 -4.19 7.66 -13.58
N PHE A 104 -3.95 6.53 -12.93
CA PHE A 104 -4.90 5.95 -11.98
C PHE A 104 -4.21 5.14 -10.87
N VAL A 105 -4.80 5.25 -9.67
CA VAL A 105 -4.58 4.34 -8.55
C VAL A 105 -5.97 3.89 -8.12
N ALA A 106 -6.29 2.62 -8.37
CA ALA A 106 -7.64 2.08 -8.20
C ALA A 106 -7.62 0.87 -7.27
N PHE A 107 -8.67 0.74 -6.46
CA PHE A 107 -8.83 -0.35 -5.49
C PHE A 107 -10.14 -1.08 -5.73
N ASN A 108 -10.11 -2.40 -5.65
CA ASN A 108 -11.30 -3.23 -5.63
C ASN A 108 -11.20 -4.19 -4.44
N LEU A 109 -12.03 -3.96 -3.42
CA LEU A 109 -12.04 -4.76 -2.19
C LEU A 109 -12.67 -6.15 -2.37
N SER A 110 -13.57 -6.30 -3.35
CA SER A 110 -14.18 -7.60 -3.66
C SER A 110 -13.18 -8.53 -4.34
N GLU A 111 -12.40 -8.01 -5.29
CA GLU A 111 -11.31 -8.75 -5.93
C GLU A 111 -10.03 -8.76 -5.10
N ARG A 112 -9.92 -7.88 -4.10
CA ARG A 112 -8.73 -7.64 -3.27
C ARG A 112 -7.50 -7.25 -4.09
N ILE A 113 -7.68 -6.29 -5.00
CA ILE A 113 -6.64 -5.83 -5.92
C ILE A 113 -6.49 -4.31 -5.87
N GLN A 114 -5.24 -3.84 -5.90
CA GLN A 114 -4.86 -2.48 -6.25
C GLN A 114 -4.23 -2.47 -7.65
N LEU A 115 -4.64 -1.50 -8.46
CA LEU A 115 -4.05 -1.22 -9.77
C LEU A 115 -3.35 0.14 -9.74
N ILE A 116 -2.15 0.20 -10.30
CA ILE A 116 -1.39 1.45 -10.49
C ILE A 116 -1.03 1.59 -11.97
N GLY A 117 -1.38 2.74 -12.57
CA GLY A 117 -1.07 3.09 -13.94
C GLY A 117 -0.62 4.54 -14.09
N GLY A 118 0.37 4.77 -14.96
CA GLY A 118 0.92 6.07 -15.34
C GLY A 118 1.86 6.73 -14.34
N THR A 119 1.62 6.52 -13.04
CA THR A 119 2.49 7.03 -11.97
C THR A 119 3.62 6.06 -11.62
N TRP A 120 4.84 6.60 -11.55
CA TRP A 120 6.06 5.89 -11.15
C TRP A 120 6.41 6.13 -9.67
N TYR A 121 5.54 6.77 -8.89
CA TYR A 121 5.82 7.08 -7.51
C TYR A 121 5.65 5.84 -6.61
N GLY A 122 6.73 5.36 -5.99
CA GLY A 122 6.71 4.17 -5.12
C GLY A 122 5.75 4.29 -3.93
N GLY A 123 5.52 5.52 -3.45
CA GLY A 123 4.60 5.79 -2.34
C GLY A 123 3.16 5.33 -2.58
N GLU A 124 2.72 5.18 -3.84
CA GLU A 124 1.38 4.67 -4.16
C GLU A 124 1.18 3.21 -3.71
N MET A 125 2.23 2.38 -3.77
CA MET A 125 2.18 1.00 -3.26
C MET A 125 2.13 0.98 -1.72
N LYS A 126 2.86 1.90 -1.07
CA LYS A 126 2.87 2.03 0.40
C LYS A 126 1.53 2.55 0.93
N LYS A 127 1.14 3.75 0.52
CA LYS A 127 -0.07 4.42 1.02
C LYS A 127 -1.35 3.74 0.57
N GLY A 128 -1.33 3.04 -0.56
CA GLY A 128 -2.46 2.21 -0.98
C GLY A 128 -2.78 1.12 0.04
N LEU A 129 -1.78 0.37 0.49
CA LEU A 129 -1.98 -0.67 1.51
C LEU A 129 -2.27 -0.09 2.89
N PHE A 130 -1.69 1.06 3.24
CA PHE A 130 -2.10 1.77 4.45
C PHE A 130 -3.59 2.13 4.43
N SER A 131 -4.13 2.51 3.26
CA SER A 131 -5.57 2.79 3.09
C SER A 131 -6.40 1.53 3.28
N ILE A 132 -5.91 0.36 2.84
CA ILE A 132 -6.54 -0.94 3.10
C ILE A 132 -6.52 -1.28 4.60
N MET A 133 -5.40 -1.06 5.29
CA MET A 133 -5.31 -1.30 6.74
C MET A 133 -6.24 -0.37 7.54
N ASN A 134 -6.34 0.90 7.14
CA ASN A 134 -7.29 1.86 7.70
C ASN A 134 -8.75 1.45 7.49
N TYR A 135 -9.06 0.62 6.49
CA TYR A 135 -10.39 0.05 6.31
C TYR A 135 -10.59 -1.23 7.14
N LEU A 136 -9.63 -2.15 7.14
CA LEU A 136 -9.78 -3.49 7.72
C LEU A 136 -9.61 -3.52 9.25
N LEU A 137 -8.63 -2.80 9.80
CA LEU A 137 -8.32 -2.87 11.24
C LEU A 137 -9.44 -2.28 12.13
N PRO A 138 -10.04 -1.12 11.81
CA PRO A 138 -11.11 -0.57 12.64
C PRO A 138 -12.35 -1.48 12.71
N GLN A 139 -12.62 -2.28 11.68
CA GLN A 139 -13.70 -3.28 11.71
C GLN A 139 -13.46 -4.39 12.73
N LYS A 140 -12.19 -4.60 13.14
CA LYS A 140 -11.79 -5.51 14.21
C LYS A 140 -11.60 -4.81 15.57
N GLY A 141 -11.95 -3.53 15.67
CA GLY A 141 -11.72 -2.72 16.88
C GLY A 141 -10.26 -2.35 17.12
N ILE A 142 -9.41 -2.43 16.09
CA ILE A 142 -7.98 -2.10 16.17
C ILE A 142 -7.76 -0.73 15.53
N ALA A 143 -7.06 0.17 16.25
CA ALA A 143 -6.69 1.46 15.70
C ALA A 143 -5.64 1.30 14.60
N SER A 144 -5.81 2.02 13.49
CA SER A 144 -4.84 2.16 12.41
C SER A 144 -4.43 3.62 12.34
N MET A 145 -3.14 3.91 12.53
CA MET A 145 -2.65 5.24 12.87
C MET A 145 -1.56 5.69 11.91
N HIS A 146 -1.67 6.93 11.44
CA HIS A 146 -0.61 7.61 10.68
C HIS A 146 0.30 8.35 11.66
N CYS A 147 1.17 7.61 12.34
CA CYS A 147 2.08 8.11 13.35
C CYS A 147 3.42 7.37 13.31
N SER A 148 4.48 8.00 13.81
CA SER A 148 5.70 7.27 14.20
C SER A 148 5.60 6.80 15.64
N ALA A 149 6.39 5.78 16.01
CA ALA A 149 6.43 5.26 17.36
C ALA A 149 7.83 4.84 17.79
N ASN A 150 8.13 5.02 19.07
CA ASN A 150 9.36 4.52 19.69
C ASN A 150 9.13 4.06 21.13
N ARG A 151 10.08 3.30 21.66
CA ARG A 151 10.02 2.68 22.99
C ARG A 151 11.24 3.03 23.83
N GLY A 152 11.03 3.48 25.06
CA GLY A 152 12.11 3.71 26.02
C GLY A 152 12.63 2.41 26.64
N GLU A 153 13.78 2.48 27.34
CA GLU A 153 14.36 1.32 28.01
C GLU A 153 13.44 0.70 29.08
N ALA A 154 12.65 1.55 29.76
CA ALA A 154 11.65 1.12 30.73
C ALA A 154 10.39 0.50 30.09
N GLY A 155 10.31 0.51 28.75
CA GLY A 155 9.23 -0.08 27.97
C GLY A 155 8.06 0.84 27.66
N ASP A 156 8.11 2.11 28.08
CA ASP A 156 7.12 3.13 27.74
C ASP A 156 7.13 3.43 26.24
N VAL A 157 5.94 3.56 25.65
CA VAL A 157 5.75 3.80 24.20
C VAL A 157 5.25 5.22 23.97
N ALA A 158 5.83 5.90 22.98
CA ALA A 158 5.37 7.20 22.53
C ALA A 158 4.91 7.13 21.07
N LEU A 159 3.81 7.82 20.76
CA LEU A 159 3.24 7.94 19.41
C LEU A 159 3.29 9.41 18.97
N PHE A 160 3.75 9.67 17.75
CA PHE A 160 3.87 11.02 17.20
C PHE A 160 3.02 11.16 15.95
N PHE A 161 1.91 11.87 16.07
CA PHE A 161 1.02 12.17 14.95
C PHE A 161 1.46 13.43 14.20
N GLY A 162 1.29 13.44 12.88
CA GLY A 162 1.67 14.58 12.06
C GLY A 162 1.58 14.27 10.57
N LEU A 163 1.58 15.31 9.74
CA LEU A 163 1.63 15.16 8.28
C LEU A 163 3.06 14.84 7.81
N SER A 164 3.24 14.57 6.52
CA SER A 164 4.59 14.43 5.95
C SER A 164 5.34 15.77 6.10
N GLY A 165 6.60 15.71 6.51
CA GLY A 165 7.44 16.90 6.71
C GLY A 165 7.25 17.63 8.05
N THR A 166 6.39 17.16 8.96
CA THR A 166 6.16 17.83 10.26
C THR A 166 7.02 17.29 11.41
N GLY A 167 8.12 16.59 11.10
CA GLY A 167 9.10 16.12 12.09
C GLY A 167 8.85 14.75 12.73
N LYS A 168 7.81 13.99 12.32
CA LYS A 168 7.53 12.63 12.87
C LYS A 168 8.76 11.73 12.91
N THR A 169 9.40 11.55 11.76
CA THR A 169 10.59 10.70 11.59
C THR A 169 11.78 11.22 12.39
N THR A 170 11.97 12.54 12.42
CA THR A 170 13.07 13.17 13.16
C THR A 170 12.91 12.96 14.66
N LEU A 171 11.70 13.13 15.20
CA LEU A 171 11.42 13.00 16.63
C LEU A 171 11.35 11.55 17.09
N SER A 172 10.97 10.60 16.22
CA SER A 172 10.95 9.19 16.58
C SER A 172 12.34 8.55 16.63
N THR A 173 13.31 9.12 15.92
CA THR A 173 14.70 8.62 15.82
C THR A 173 15.57 9.20 16.94
N ASP A 174 15.11 9.03 18.19
CA ASP A 174 15.83 9.45 19.39
C ASP A 174 16.91 8.40 19.74
N PRO A 175 18.20 8.78 19.90
CA PRO A 175 19.27 7.83 20.24
C PRO A 175 19.06 7.09 21.56
N HIS A 176 18.21 7.59 22.46
CA HIS A 176 17.90 6.98 23.76
C HIS A 176 16.64 6.09 23.71
N ARG A 177 16.01 5.93 22.54
CA ARG A 177 14.77 5.15 22.38
C ARG A 177 14.88 4.22 21.18
N GLN A 178 14.30 3.03 21.31
CA GLN A 178 14.22 2.07 20.21
C GLN A 178 13.09 2.47 19.25
N LEU A 179 13.41 2.70 17.99
CA LEU A 179 12.42 2.96 16.95
C LEU A 179 11.55 1.71 16.74
N ILE A 180 10.23 1.89 16.77
CA ILE A 180 9.25 0.85 16.38
C ILE A 180 8.95 1.00 14.89
N GLY A 181 8.68 2.23 14.45
CA GLY A 181 8.41 2.58 13.06
C GLY A 181 8.24 4.09 12.88
N ASP A 182 8.28 4.56 11.65
CA ASP A 182 8.37 6.00 11.33
C ASP A 182 7.09 6.63 10.76
N ASP A 183 6.06 5.83 10.44
CA ASP A 183 4.93 6.35 9.65
C ASP A 183 3.56 5.67 9.90
N GLU A 184 3.49 4.34 10.01
CA GLU A 184 2.21 3.59 10.00
C GLU A 184 2.21 2.52 11.11
N HIS A 185 1.26 2.59 12.05
CA HIS A 185 1.13 1.69 13.20
C HIS A 185 -0.32 1.26 13.46
#